data_AF-A0A848WST5-F1
#
_entry.id   AF-A0A848WST5-F1
#
_cell.length_a   1.000
_cell.length_b   1.000
_cell.length_c   1.000
_cell.angle_alpha   90.00
_cell.angle_beta   90.00
_cell.angle_gamma   90.00
#
_symmetry.space_group_name_H-M   'P 1'
#
loop_
_entity.id
_entity.type
_entity.pdbx_description
1 polymer ?
#
loop_
_entity_poly.entity_id
_entity_poly.type
_entity_poly.pdbx_seq_one_letter_code
_entity_poly.pdbx_strand_id
1 'polypeptide(L)' 'MKKVAILGFTLFACSTAMAGEPWQLIHSLIKPGPGESRWMEIDWYPTVWEGWKAAAEQGKPIFFNAGSGGAPCAGC' A
#
# COMPACT_ATOMS: atom_id res chain seq x y z
N MET A 1 28.99 49.09 -10.00
CA MET A 1 29.44 48.20 -11.10
C MET A 1 28.58 46.95 -11.07
N LYS A 2 27.96 46.61 -12.22
CA LYS A 2 27.02 45.50 -12.38
C LYS A 2 27.77 44.17 -12.47
N LYS A 3 27.32 43.13 -11.77
CA LYS A 3 27.58 41.73 -12.15
C LYS A 3 26.28 40.95 -12.05
N VAL A 4 25.98 40.30 -13.17
CA VAL A 4 24.76 39.59 -13.53
C VAL A 4 25.09 38.10 -13.67
N ALA A 5 24.07 37.26 -13.46
CA ALA A 5 23.94 35.85 -13.82
C ALA A 5 24.75 34.86 -12.94
N ILE A 6 24.30 33.63 -12.69
CA ILE A 6 23.63 32.67 -13.58
C ILE A 6 22.67 31.77 -12.78
N LEU A 7 21.46 31.54 -13.32
CA LEU A 7 20.57 30.43 -12.94
C LEU A 7 21.30 29.09 -13.19
N GLY A 8 21.65 28.38 -12.13
CA GLY A 8 22.15 27.01 -12.19
C GLY A 8 21.01 26.00 -12.11
N PHE A 9 20.42 25.67 -13.25
CA PHE A 9 19.58 24.49 -13.46
C PHE A 9 20.39 23.25 -13.07
N THR A 10 20.18 22.74 -11.85
CA THR A 10 20.88 21.54 -11.38
C THR A 10 20.00 20.35 -11.63
N LEU A 11 20.57 19.45 -12.43
CA LEU A 11 20.08 18.18 -12.90
C LEU A 11 19.21 17.42 -11.91
N PHE A 12 18.17 16.80 -12.47
CA PHE A 12 17.52 15.60 -11.99
C PHE A 12 18.57 14.51 -11.72
N ALA A 13 19.11 14.47 -10.50
CA ALA A 13 19.83 13.30 -9.99
C ALA A 13 18.77 12.26 -9.60
N CYS A 14 18.41 11.41 -10.56
CA CYS A 14 17.77 10.14 -10.26
C CYS A 14 18.73 9.36 -9.35
N SER A 15 18.38 9.30 -8.06
CA SER A 15 19.22 8.79 -7.00
C SER A 15 19.57 7.32 -7.21
N THR A 16 20.81 7.05 -7.63
CA THR A 16 21.48 5.76 -7.41
C THR A 16 22.21 5.73 -6.05
N ALA A 17 21.75 6.50 -5.06
CA ALA A 17 22.46 6.69 -3.80
C ALA A 17 22.38 5.50 -2.81
N MET A 18 21.69 4.41 -3.14
CA MET A 18 21.41 3.33 -2.17
C MET A 18 22.33 2.11 -2.27
N ALA A 19 23.44 2.20 -3.02
CA ALA A 19 24.30 1.04 -3.27
C ALA A 19 25.24 0.65 -2.10
N GLY A 20 25.11 1.26 -0.91
CA GLY A 20 25.97 0.96 0.24
C GLY A 20 25.32 1.19 1.61
N GLU A 21 24.03 1.52 1.65
CA GLU A 21 23.34 1.73 2.93
C GLU A 21 23.10 0.39 3.64
N PRO A 22 23.31 0.31 4.97
CA PRO A 22 23.05 -0.91 5.71
C PRO A 22 21.59 -1.36 5.50
N TRP A 23 21.39 -2.63 5.16
CA TRP A 23 20.05 -3.23 5.00
C TRP A 23 19.09 -2.85 6.13
N GLN A 24 19.60 -2.84 7.37
CA GLN A 24 18.81 -2.48 8.55
C GLN A 24 18.31 -1.03 8.53
N LEU A 25 19.12 -0.10 8.01
CA LEU A 25 18.70 1.29 7.86
C LEU A 25 17.55 1.40 6.86
N ILE A 26 17.71 0.82 5.67
CA ILE A 26 16.66 0.86 4.63
C ILE A 26 15.39 0.18 5.12
N HIS A 27 15.50 -1.01 5.71
CA HIS A 27 14.35 -1.75 6.20
C HIS A 27 13.63 -1.01 7.34
N SER A 28 14.36 -0.27 8.18
CA SER A 28 13.76 0.56 9.24
C SER A 28 12.91 1.72 8.73
N LEU A 29 13.07 2.13 7.46
CA LEU A 29 12.26 3.17 6.84
C LEU A 29 10.90 2.66 6.35
N ILE A 30 10.77 1.34 6.14
CA ILE A 30 9.51 0.73 5.70
C ILE A 30 8.61 0.60 6.92
N LYS A 31 7.70 1.56 7.08
CA LYS A 31 6.67 1.55 8.11
C LYS A 31 5.34 1.92 7.47
N PRO A 32 4.24 1.21 7.80
CA PRO A 32 2.94 1.59 7.31
C PRO A 32 2.58 2.98 7.83
N GLY A 33 2.16 3.85 6.93
CA GLY A 33 1.56 5.13 7.27
C GLY A 33 0.18 4.97 7.90
N PRO A 34 -0.30 5.96 8.67
CA PRO A 34 -1.68 5.97 9.14
C PRO A 34 -2.65 5.86 7.95
N GLY A 35 -3.53 4.85 7.97
CA GLY A 35 -4.50 4.62 6.92
C GLY A 35 -3.95 4.03 5.61
N GLU A 36 -2.69 3.57 5.57
CA GLU A 36 -2.11 2.96 4.35
C GLU A 36 -2.79 1.62 4.00
N SER A 37 -3.24 0.87 5.01
CA SER A 37 -3.85 -0.46 4.85
C SER A 37 -5.22 -0.53 5.52
N ARG A 38 -6.15 0.37 5.16
CA ARG A 38 -7.51 0.43 5.78
C ARG A 38 -8.30 -0.87 5.70
N TRP A 39 -8.03 -1.72 4.71
CA TRP A 39 -8.65 -3.05 4.62
C TRP A 39 -8.26 -3.96 5.79
N MET A 40 -7.13 -3.72 6.47
CA MET A 40 -6.73 -4.47 7.67
C MET A 40 -7.53 -4.07 8.91
N GLU A 41 -8.21 -2.92 8.87
CA GLU A 41 -9.05 -2.42 9.97
C GLU A 41 -10.45 -3.04 9.96
N ILE A 42 -10.82 -3.75 8.89
CA ILE A 42 -12.13 -4.35 8.71
C ILE A 42 -12.14 -5.74 9.37
N ASP A 43 -13.17 -6.02 10.18
CA ASP A 43 -13.44 -7.35 10.71
C ASP A 43 -14.04 -8.22 9.60
N TRP A 44 -13.18 -8.94 8.89
CA TRP A 44 -13.58 -9.79 7.78
C TRP A 44 -14.19 -11.09 8.29
N TYR A 45 -15.28 -11.52 7.66
CA TYR A 45 -15.77 -12.87 7.85
C TYR A 45 -14.74 -13.89 7.34
N PRO A 46 -14.41 -14.92 8.13
CA PRO A 46 -13.37 -15.89 7.76
C PRO A 46 -13.81 -16.82 6.63
N THR A 47 -15.13 -16.94 6.39
CA THR A 47 -15.69 -17.69 5.27
C THR A 47 -16.68 -16.87 4.45
N VAL A 48 -16.79 -17.21 3.17
CA VAL A 48 -17.77 -16.63 2.24
C VAL A 48 -19.21 -16.86 2.75
N TRP A 49 -19.48 -18.05 3.30
CA TRP A 49 -20.81 -18.44 3.76
C TRP A 49 -21.31 -17.59 4.93
N GLU A 50 -20.43 -17.29 5.89
CA GLU A 50 -20.77 -16.42 7.03
C GLU A 50 -21.05 -14.99 6.57
N GLY A 51 -20.23 -14.47 5.65
CA GLY A 51 -20.47 -13.16 5.04
C GLY A 51 -21.79 -13.11 4.29
N TRP A 52 -22.15 -14.19 3.59
CA TRP A 52 -23.45 -14.34 2.92
C TRP A 52 -24.63 -14.28 3.86
N LYS A 53 -24.59 -15.06 4.94
CA LYS A 53 -25.66 -15.08 5.93
C LYS A 53 -25.85 -13.71 6.57
N ALA A 54 -24.77 -13.09 7.02
CA ALA A 54 -24.82 -11.78 7.66
C ALA A 54 -25.34 -10.67 6.73
N ALA A 55 -24.97 -10.70 5.45
CA ALA A 55 -25.44 -9.73 4.46
C ALA A 55 -26.93 -9.91 4.14
N ALA A 56 -27.41 -11.16 4.03
CA ALA A 56 -28.82 -11.47 3.84
C ALA A 56 -29.67 -11.01 5.03
N GLU A 57 -29.21 -11.25 6.26
CA GLU A 57 -29.87 -10.78 7.49
C GLU A 57 -29.95 -9.25 7.58
N GLN A 58 -28.91 -8.55 7.12
CA GLN A 58 -28.85 -7.09 7.12
C GLN A 58 -29.51 -6.44 5.90
N GLY A 59 -29.94 -7.22 4.91
CA GLY A 59 -30.45 -6.70 3.64
C GLY A 59 -29.41 -5.87 2.86
N LYS A 60 -28.12 -6.18 3.01
CA LYS A 60 -27.01 -5.44 2.37
C LYS A 60 -26.33 -6.29 1.29
N PRO A 61 -25.77 -5.66 0.24
CA PRO A 61 -24.93 -6.36 -0.72
C PRO A 61 -23.62 -6.82 -0.08
N ILE A 62 -23.02 -7.87 -0.64
CA ILE A 62 -21.72 -8.40 -0.20
C ILE A 62 -20.60 -7.76 -1.00
N PHE A 63 -19.55 -7.35 -0.29
CA PHE A 63 -18.29 -6.94 -0.87
C PHE A 63 -17.25 -8.05 -0.67
N PHE A 64 -16.65 -8.52 -1.76
CA PHE A 64 -15.54 -9.49 -1.71
C PHE A 64 -14.22 -8.79 -1.95
N ASN A 65 -13.24 -9.05 -1.08
CA ASN A 65 -11.86 -8.60 -1.24
C ASN A 65 -10.94 -9.82 -1.30
N ALA A 66 -10.23 -9.98 -2.42
CA ALA A 66 -9.24 -11.03 -2.65
C ALA A 66 -7.85 -10.39 -2.71
N GLY A 67 -7.34 -9.98 -1.55
CA GLY A 67 -6.11 -9.24 -1.40
C GLY A 67 -4.90 -10.11 -1.08
N SER A 68 -4.44 -10.90 -2.05
CA SER A 68 -3.09 -11.48 -2.13
C SER A 68 -2.95 -12.00 -3.56
N GLY A 69 -1.78 -11.92 -4.20
CA GLY A 69 -1.61 -12.29 -5.62
C GLY A 69 -1.90 -13.76 -6.00
N GLY A 70 -2.49 -14.55 -5.11
CA GLY A 70 -3.12 -15.83 -5.42
C GLY A 70 -4.62 -15.64 -5.63
N ALA A 71 -5.19 -16.38 -6.58
CA ALA A 71 -6.63 -16.39 -6.83
C ALA A 71 -7.40 -16.45 -5.50
N PRO A 72 -8.54 -15.74 -5.36
CA PRO A 72 -9.40 -15.94 -4.20
C PRO A 72 -9.54 -17.44 -3.99
N CYS A 73 -9.53 -17.90 -2.73
CA CYS A 73 -9.78 -19.30 -2.37
C CYS A 73 -11.18 -19.82 -2.79
N ALA A 74 -11.85 -19.17 -3.75
CA ALA A 74 -12.81 -19.75 -4.67
C ALA A 74 -12.07 -20.37 -5.87
N GLY A 75 -11.25 -21.40 -5.61
CA GLY A 75 -11.04 -22.42 -6.62
C GLY A 75 -12.36 -23.14 -6.84
N CYS A 76 -12.80 -23.22 -8.09
CA CYS A 76 -13.86 -24.11 -8.51
C CYS A 76 -13.53 -25.56 -8.12
#